data_AF-A0AAW5ZSD0-F1
#
_entry.id   AF-A0AAW5ZSD0-F1
#
_cell.length_a   1.000
_cell.length_b   1.000
_cell.length_c   1.000
_cell.angle_alpha   90.00
_cell.angle_beta   90.00
_cell.angle_gamma   90.00
#
_symmetry.space_group_name_H-M   'P 1'
#
loop_
_entity.id
_entity.type
_entity.pdbx_description
1 polymer ?
#
loop_
_entity_poly.entity_id
_entity_poly.type
_entity_poly.pdbx_seq_one_letter_code
_entity_poly.pdbx_strand_id
1 'polypeptide(L)'
;MNKQDLQSLLMHQEAVRMVRADPSLEARALEILERWDAVASIRSKPLRDEWKRIIAEHDWKLALEESDRGQQLRQASPLASLLPEQVRLDIIQSARAMHASKGPRSPWKTRYFVDTEFTDFIDCQLISLAIVSEDGTEFYGEVSDFELSACSQFVRAAVLPQLGQFPGRSMPAAQLRDELIAWLLAVPAKPKRVLCFDYQGDFDLVLDLLDAEIPPGWKCEHVGGQLDMERLETYFREHGGRHHALHDARANAFAFR
;
A
#
# COMPACT_ATOMS: atom_id res chain seq x y z
N MET A 1 1.97 -18.67 -3.53
CA MET A 1 3.38 -18.25 -3.47
C MET A 1 3.74 -17.86 -2.04
N ASN A 2 4.74 -18.51 -1.43
CA ASN A 2 5.18 -18.20 -0.07
C ASN A 2 6.02 -16.90 -0.04
N LYS A 3 6.28 -16.35 1.15
CA LYS A 3 7.02 -15.07 1.32
C LYS A 3 8.39 -15.07 0.64
N GLN A 4 9.12 -16.16 0.75
CA GLN A 4 10.48 -16.27 0.23
C GLN A 4 10.49 -16.34 -1.30
N ASP A 5 9.49 -17.00 -1.87
CA ASP A 5 9.29 -17.08 -3.32
C ASP A 5 8.84 -15.75 -3.91
N LEU A 6 7.91 -15.03 -3.23
CA LEU A 6 7.51 -13.67 -3.63
C LEU A 6 8.70 -12.70 -3.60
N GLN A 7 9.48 -12.73 -2.52
CA GLN A 7 10.70 -11.91 -2.42
C GLN A 7 11.67 -12.23 -3.56
N SER A 8 11.90 -13.51 -3.85
CA SER A 8 12.78 -13.95 -4.93
C SER A 8 12.28 -13.49 -6.30
N LEU A 9 10.97 -13.56 -6.55
CA LEU A 9 10.37 -13.10 -7.80
C LEU A 9 10.53 -11.59 -7.99
N LEU A 10 10.23 -10.78 -6.97
CA LEU A 10 10.39 -9.32 -7.05
C LEU A 10 11.85 -8.90 -7.29
N MET A 11 12.80 -9.58 -6.64
CA MET A 11 14.23 -9.36 -6.89
C MET A 11 14.60 -9.64 -8.37
N HIS A 12 14.00 -10.67 -8.96
CA HIS A 12 14.26 -11.00 -10.36
C HIS A 12 13.61 -10.02 -11.33
N GLN A 13 12.38 -9.58 -11.06
CA GLN A 13 11.71 -8.55 -11.85
C GLN A 13 12.54 -7.27 -11.90
N GLU A 14 13.03 -6.82 -10.75
CA GLU A 14 13.84 -5.61 -10.67
C GLU A 14 15.23 -5.78 -11.31
N ALA A 15 15.87 -6.93 -11.12
CA ALA A 15 17.17 -7.20 -11.73
C ALA A 15 17.06 -7.26 -13.27
N VAL A 16 16.00 -7.87 -13.81
CA VAL A 16 15.72 -7.87 -15.25
C VAL A 16 15.44 -6.46 -15.75
N ARG A 17 14.69 -5.64 -14.99
CA ARG A 17 14.44 -4.22 -15.33
C ARG A 17 15.76 -3.44 -15.42
N MET A 18 16.67 -3.63 -14.47
CA MET A 18 17.98 -2.99 -14.46
C MET A 18 18.86 -3.45 -15.62
N VAL A 19 18.94 -4.75 -15.90
CA VAL A 19 19.73 -5.30 -17.02
C VAL A 19 19.22 -4.79 -18.37
N ARG A 20 17.89 -4.64 -18.54
CA ARG A 20 17.31 -4.04 -19.75
C ARG A 20 17.66 -2.55 -19.90
N ALA A 21 17.83 -1.84 -18.78
CA ALA A 21 18.17 -0.41 -18.78
C ALA A 21 19.68 -0.17 -18.93
N ASP A 22 20.50 -1.09 -18.42
CA ASP A 22 21.96 -1.02 -18.46
C ASP A 22 22.55 -2.38 -18.89
N PRO A 23 22.87 -2.54 -20.19
CA PRO A 23 23.47 -3.76 -20.73
C PRO A 23 24.83 -4.13 -20.11
N SER A 24 25.53 -3.20 -19.43
CA SER A 24 26.80 -3.54 -18.76
C SER A 24 26.62 -4.52 -17.60
N LEU A 25 25.41 -4.57 -17.02
CA LEU A 25 25.03 -5.53 -15.99
C LEU A 25 24.93 -6.96 -16.54
N GLU A 26 24.72 -7.12 -17.85
CA GLU A 26 24.74 -8.42 -18.52
C GLU A 26 26.11 -9.07 -18.45
N ALA A 27 27.15 -8.31 -18.81
CA ALA A 27 28.55 -8.77 -18.73
C ALA A 27 28.92 -9.16 -17.30
N ARG A 28 28.50 -8.35 -16.32
CA ARG A 28 28.72 -8.64 -14.90
C ARG A 28 28.00 -9.91 -14.43
N ALA A 29 26.80 -10.19 -14.95
CA ALA A 29 26.06 -11.41 -14.66
C ALA A 29 26.79 -12.66 -15.20
N LEU A 30 27.30 -12.58 -16.43
CA LEU A 30 28.08 -13.65 -17.05
C LEU A 30 29.40 -13.91 -16.29
N GLU A 31 30.10 -12.86 -15.86
CA GLU A 31 31.31 -12.99 -15.03
C GLU A 31 31.04 -13.65 -13.67
N ILE A 32 29.85 -13.43 -13.08
CA ILE A 32 29.43 -14.14 -11.86
C ILE A 32 29.26 -15.63 -12.16
N LEU A 33 28.59 -15.99 -13.26
CA LEU A 33 28.38 -17.38 -13.66
C LEU A 33 29.69 -18.12 -13.97
N GLU A 34 30.64 -17.47 -14.66
CA GLU A 34 31.96 -18.05 -14.93
C GLU A 34 32.73 -18.34 -13.64
N ARG A 35 32.71 -17.41 -12.69
CA ARG A 35 33.33 -17.63 -11.37
C ARG A 35 32.68 -18.79 -10.63
N TRP A 36 31.36 -18.93 -10.71
CA TRP A 36 30.64 -20.04 -10.08
C TRP A 36 30.96 -21.38 -10.74
N ASP A 37 31.14 -21.43 -12.05
CA ASP A 37 31.50 -22.67 -12.76
C ASP A 37 32.84 -23.25 -12.32
N ALA A 38 33.78 -22.42 -11.86
CA ALA A 38 35.07 -22.87 -11.35
C ALA A 38 34.99 -23.54 -9.96
N VAL A 39 33.96 -23.24 -9.15
CA VAL A 39 33.90 -23.63 -7.73
C VAL A 39 32.67 -24.44 -7.33
N ALA A 40 31.58 -24.34 -8.10
CA ALA A 40 30.31 -24.99 -7.77
C ALA A 40 30.26 -26.44 -8.22
N SER A 41 29.40 -27.23 -7.56
CA SER A 41 29.19 -28.64 -7.92
C SER A 41 28.77 -28.82 -9.38
N ILE A 42 29.23 -29.90 -10.00
CA ILE A 42 28.79 -30.31 -11.34
C ILE A 42 27.28 -30.59 -11.41
N ARG A 43 26.66 -30.95 -10.27
CA ARG A 43 25.21 -31.20 -10.19
C ARG A 43 24.36 -29.95 -10.47
N SER A 44 24.87 -28.76 -10.19
CA SER A 44 24.16 -27.49 -10.46
C SER A 44 24.58 -26.82 -11.76
N LYS A 45 25.44 -27.48 -12.57
CA LYS A 45 25.89 -26.97 -13.87
C LYS A 45 24.75 -26.75 -14.88
N PRO A 46 23.75 -27.65 -15.01
CA PRO A 46 22.65 -27.42 -15.96
C PRO A 46 21.88 -26.12 -15.73
N LEU A 47 21.68 -25.71 -14.46
CA LEU A 47 21.00 -24.45 -14.14
C LEU A 47 21.83 -23.22 -14.52
N ARG A 48 23.16 -23.29 -14.39
CA ARG A 48 24.06 -22.21 -14.79
C ARG A 48 24.18 -22.09 -16.30
N ASP A 49 24.26 -23.22 -17.00
CA ASP A 49 24.27 -23.24 -18.46
C ASP A 49 22.95 -22.68 -19.02
N GLU A 50 21.81 -23.01 -18.38
CA GLU A 50 20.50 -22.42 -18.72
C GLU A 50 20.47 -20.90 -18.45
N TRP A 51 21.08 -20.41 -17.37
CA TRP A 51 21.19 -18.96 -17.13
C TRP A 51 22.09 -18.25 -18.17
N LYS A 52 23.19 -18.87 -18.60
CA LYS A 52 24.01 -18.33 -19.70
C LYS A 52 23.19 -18.19 -20.98
N ARG A 53 22.36 -19.19 -21.29
CA ARG A 53 21.43 -19.15 -22.44
C ARG A 53 20.38 -18.05 -22.30
N ILE A 54 19.69 -17.98 -21.15
CA ILE A 54 18.67 -16.95 -20.87
C ILE A 54 19.23 -15.55 -21.06
N ILE A 55 20.44 -15.30 -20.56
CA ILE A 55 21.10 -13.99 -20.67
C ILE A 55 21.43 -13.69 -22.15
N ALA A 56 22.09 -14.62 -22.84
CA ALA A 56 22.52 -14.44 -24.23
C ALA A 56 21.36 -14.29 -25.23
N GLU A 57 20.23 -14.98 -24.98
CA GLU A 57 19.03 -14.95 -25.83
C GLU A 57 18.01 -13.89 -25.37
N HIS A 58 18.29 -13.18 -24.26
CA HIS A 58 17.37 -12.27 -23.59
C HIS A 58 15.99 -12.89 -23.27
N ASP A 59 15.94 -14.21 -23.01
CA ASP A 59 14.71 -14.95 -22.71
C ASP A 59 14.28 -14.77 -21.24
N TRP A 60 14.03 -13.52 -20.87
CA TRP A 60 13.66 -13.14 -19.51
C TRP A 60 12.32 -13.71 -19.07
N LYS A 61 11.51 -14.26 -19.98
CA LYS A 61 10.24 -14.92 -19.63
C LYS A 61 10.48 -16.11 -18.71
N LEU A 62 11.55 -16.88 -18.94
CA LEU A 62 11.95 -18.00 -18.09
C LEU A 62 12.43 -17.54 -16.70
N ALA A 63 13.09 -16.38 -16.62
CA ALA A 63 13.56 -15.79 -15.36
C ALA A 63 12.40 -15.31 -14.45
N LEU A 64 11.27 -14.96 -15.06
CA LEU A 64 10.10 -14.39 -14.38
C LEU A 64 8.95 -15.38 -14.24
N GLU A 65 9.13 -16.64 -14.65
CA GLU A 65 8.08 -17.65 -14.63
C GLU A 65 7.62 -17.97 -13.20
N GLU A 66 6.32 -17.90 -12.95
CA GLU A 66 5.71 -18.27 -11.66
C GLU A 66 5.37 -19.78 -11.62
N SER A 67 6.40 -20.62 -11.77
CA SER A 67 6.30 -22.08 -11.70
C SER A 67 7.40 -22.69 -10.83
N ASP A 68 7.29 -23.98 -10.50
CA ASP A 68 8.34 -24.72 -9.76
C ASP A 68 9.68 -24.67 -10.51
N ARG A 69 9.66 -24.72 -11.85
CA ARG A 69 10.85 -24.56 -12.69
C ARG A 69 11.43 -23.15 -12.56
N GLY A 70 10.58 -22.12 -12.63
CA GLY A 70 11.00 -20.74 -12.42
C GLY A 70 11.61 -20.52 -11.03
N GLN A 71 11.03 -21.12 -10.00
CA GLN A 71 11.57 -21.07 -8.64
C GLN A 71 12.97 -21.68 -8.53
N GLN A 72 13.18 -22.86 -9.14
CA GLN A 72 14.50 -23.51 -9.19
C GLN A 72 15.53 -22.65 -9.92
N LEU A 73 15.14 -22.02 -11.04
CA LEU A 73 16.01 -21.10 -11.78
C LEU A 73 16.40 -19.89 -10.91
N ARG A 74 15.43 -19.27 -10.21
CA ARG A 74 15.69 -18.12 -9.35
C ARG A 74 16.66 -18.41 -8.19
N GLN A 75 16.69 -19.65 -7.67
CA GLN A 75 17.65 -20.05 -6.64
C GLN A 75 19.11 -20.12 -7.12
N ALA A 76 19.31 -20.33 -8.43
CA ALA A 76 20.64 -20.44 -9.05
C ALA A 76 21.00 -19.21 -9.91
N SER A 77 20.30 -18.09 -9.70
CA SER A 77 20.40 -16.90 -10.54
C SER A 77 21.55 -15.98 -10.15
N PRO A 78 22.32 -15.44 -11.12
CA PRO A 78 23.31 -14.41 -10.87
C PRO A 78 22.66 -13.01 -10.71
N LEU A 79 21.41 -12.83 -11.15
CA LEU A 79 20.78 -11.51 -11.32
C LEU A 79 20.51 -10.81 -9.97
N ALA A 80 20.13 -11.56 -8.94
CA ALA A 80 19.88 -10.99 -7.62
C ALA A 80 21.15 -10.39 -6.98
N SER A 81 22.35 -10.85 -7.39
CA SER A 81 23.64 -10.29 -6.94
C SER A 81 23.99 -8.96 -7.61
N LEU A 82 23.26 -8.57 -8.67
CA LEU A 82 23.45 -7.28 -9.36
C LEU A 82 22.72 -6.15 -8.65
N LEU A 83 21.71 -6.46 -7.83
CA LEU A 83 20.89 -5.47 -7.15
C LEU A 83 21.71 -4.72 -6.08
N PRO A 84 21.71 -3.37 -6.12
CA PRO A 84 22.23 -2.56 -5.03
C PRO A 84 21.59 -2.95 -3.68
N GLU A 85 22.33 -2.75 -2.59
CA GLU A 85 21.86 -3.12 -1.26
C GLU A 85 20.54 -2.44 -0.89
N GLN A 86 20.40 -1.14 -1.16
CA GLN A 86 19.17 -0.40 -0.87
C GLN A 86 17.96 -0.99 -1.61
N VAL A 87 18.11 -1.26 -2.91
CA VAL A 87 17.05 -1.87 -3.74
C VAL A 87 16.63 -3.24 -3.20
N ARG A 88 17.60 -4.06 -2.74
CA ARG A 88 17.29 -5.35 -2.10
C ARG A 88 16.49 -5.17 -0.81
N LEU A 89 16.86 -4.19 0.02
CA LEU A 89 16.17 -3.91 1.28
C LEU A 89 14.73 -3.43 1.03
N ASP A 90 14.54 -2.55 0.06
CA ASP A 90 13.21 -2.03 -0.31
C ASP A 90 12.31 -3.18 -0.79
N ILE A 91 12.81 -4.04 -1.68
CA ILE A 91 12.08 -5.22 -2.15
C ILE A 91 11.73 -6.19 -1.02
N ILE A 92 12.65 -6.41 -0.06
CA ILE A 92 12.38 -7.26 1.11
C ILE A 92 11.24 -6.68 1.96
N GLN A 93 11.21 -5.35 2.13
CA GLN A 93 10.14 -4.66 2.86
C GLN A 93 8.80 -4.75 2.09
N SER A 94 8.79 -4.51 0.79
CA SER A 94 7.60 -4.65 -0.06
C SER A 94 7.06 -6.09 -0.07
N ALA A 95 7.92 -7.09 -0.24
CA ALA A 95 7.53 -8.50 -0.20
C ALA A 95 6.93 -8.90 1.16
N ARG A 96 7.45 -8.33 2.26
CA ARG A 96 6.91 -8.53 3.61
C ARG A 96 5.52 -7.94 3.75
N ALA A 97 5.30 -6.71 3.28
CA ALA A 97 3.99 -6.07 3.29
C ALA A 97 2.98 -6.83 2.41
N MET A 98 3.36 -7.16 1.18
CA MET A 98 2.51 -7.90 0.24
C MET A 98 2.18 -9.33 0.73
N HIS A 99 3.11 -10.02 1.38
CA HIS A 99 2.81 -11.32 1.98
C HIS A 99 1.97 -11.20 3.25
N ALA A 100 2.18 -10.16 4.07
CA ALA A 100 1.34 -9.88 5.24
C ALA A 100 -0.12 -9.58 4.84
N SER A 101 -0.31 -8.97 3.67
CA SER A 101 -1.63 -8.67 3.11
C SER A 101 -2.40 -9.90 2.60
N LYS A 102 -1.73 -11.04 2.31
CA LYS A 102 -2.41 -12.22 1.74
C LYS A 102 -3.00 -13.18 2.79
N GLY A 103 -2.96 -12.86 4.08
CA GLY A 103 -3.51 -13.68 5.15
C GLY A 103 -4.92 -13.26 5.56
N PRO A 104 -5.72 -14.13 6.20
CA PRO A 104 -6.96 -13.70 6.84
C PRO A 104 -6.66 -12.61 7.89
N ARG A 105 -7.59 -11.65 8.04
CA ARG A 105 -7.50 -10.58 9.05
C ARG A 105 -7.19 -11.15 10.43
N SER A 106 -6.29 -10.48 11.14
CA SER A 106 -5.82 -10.97 12.45
C SER A 106 -6.95 -10.87 13.48
N PRO A 107 -7.30 -11.94 14.22
CA PRO A 107 -8.30 -11.84 15.29
C PRO A 107 -7.82 -10.99 16.49
N TRP A 108 -6.54 -10.62 16.50
CA TRP A 108 -5.90 -9.87 17.58
C TRP A 108 -5.79 -8.38 17.29
N LYS A 109 -6.24 -7.92 16.12
CA LYS A 109 -6.25 -6.52 15.71
C LYS A 109 -7.55 -6.18 15.00
N THR A 110 -8.02 -4.96 15.17
CA THR A 110 -9.06 -4.37 14.32
C THR A 110 -8.48 -3.14 13.64
N ARG A 111 -8.60 -3.07 12.32
CA ARG A 111 -8.19 -1.88 11.56
C ARG A 111 -9.36 -0.94 11.32
N TYR A 112 -9.04 0.34 11.26
CA TYR A 112 -9.94 1.45 11.09
C TYR A 112 -9.35 2.36 10.00
N PHE A 113 -9.99 2.42 8.85
CA PHE A 113 -9.52 3.13 7.67
C PHE A 113 -10.05 4.56 7.69
N VAL A 114 -9.13 5.50 7.68
CA VAL A 114 -9.39 6.92 7.63
C VAL A 114 -9.36 7.37 6.18
N ASP A 115 -10.25 8.30 5.86
CA ASP A 115 -10.17 9.10 4.65
C ASP A 115 -10.69 10.51 4.96
N THR A 116 -10.15 11.52 4.28
CA THR A 116 -10.58 12.91 4.45
C THR A 116 -10.74 13.61 3.11
N GLU A 117 -11.62 14.60 3.08
CA GLU A 117 -11.71 15.56 1.98
C GLU A 117 -11.28 16.92 2.50
N PHE A 118 -10.59 17.71 1.66
CA PHE A 118 -10.03 19.01 2.03
C PHE A 118 -10.03 20.01 0.87
N THR A 119 -9.81 21.29 1.18
CA THR A 119 -9.99 22.43 0.24
C THR A 119 -9.02 22.46 -0.94
N ASP A 120 -7.72 22.38 -0.68
CA ASP A 120 -6.64 22.33 -1.67
C ASP A 120 -5.35 21.74 -1.06
N PHE A 121 -4.28 21.60 -1.84
CA PHE A 121 -3.01 21.03 -1.39
C PHE A 121 -2.01 22.05 -0.79
N ILE A 122 -2.36 23.33 -0.71
CA ILE A 122 -1.48 24.42 -0.25
C ILE A 122 -1.89 24.87 1.16
N ASP A 123 -3.17 25.21 1.33
CA ASP A 123 -3.83 25.55 2.59
C ASP A 123 -4.95 24.53 2.84
N CYS A 124 -4.53 23.33 3.24
CA CYS A 124 -5.42 22.19 3.46
C CYS A 124 -6.36 22.47 4.65
N GLN A 125 -7.62 22.77 4.37
CA GLN A 125 -8.67 22.83 5.39
C GLN A 125 -9.57 21.62 5.26
N LEU A 126 -9.85 20.96 6.39
CA LEU A 126 -10.72 19.79 6.44
C LEU A 126 -12.15 20.15 6.02
N ILE A 127 -12.70 19.38 5.08
CA ILE A 127 -14.09 19.45 4.61
C ILE A 127 -14.91 18.31 5.23
N SER A 128 -14.40 17.08 5.19
CA SER A 128 -15.08 15.93 5.80
C SER A 128 -14.08 14.85 6.21
N LEU A 129 -14.47 14.03 7.18
CA LEU A 129 -13.64 12.97 7.74
C LEU A 129 -14.50 11.71 7.93
N ALA A 130 -13.97 10.56 7.54
CA ALA A 130 -14.56 9.27 7.85
C ALA A 130 -13.56 8.33 8.49
N ILE A 131 -14.07 7.42 9.32
CA ILE A 131 -13.33 6.26 9.83
C ILE A 131 -14.22 5.03 9.70
N VAL A 132 -13.75 4.00 9.01
CA VAL A 132 -14.50 2.76 8.79
C VAL A 132 -13.69 1.57 9.29
N SER A 133 -14.24 0.76 10.17
CA SER A 133 -13.57 -0.44 10.64
C SER A 133 -13.71 -1.61 9.67
N GLU A 134 -12.83 -2.60 9.82
CA GLU A 134 -12.96 -3.89 9.12
C GLU A 134 -14.24 -4.66 9.48
N ASP A 135 -14.88 -4.33 10.61
CA ASP A 135 -16.13 -4.94 11.09
C ASP A 135 -17.39 -4.12 10.76
N GLY A 136 -17.25 -3.01 10.03
CA GLY A 136 -18.37 -2.19 9.54
C GLY A 136 -18.88 -1.13 10.52
N THR A 137 -18.16 -0.88 11.61
CA THR A 137 -18.39 0.28 12.48
C THR A 137 -17.87 1.54 11.79
N GLU A 138 -18.65 2.61 11.81
CA GLU A 138 -18.36 3.82 11.05
C GLU A 138 -18.45 5.08 11.91
N PHE A 139 -17.59 6.04 11.58
CA PHE A 139 -17.66 7.44 11.96
C PHE A 139 -17.61 8.28 10.69
N TYR A 140 -18.42 9.32 10.61
CA TYR A 140 -18.40 10.26 9.50
C TYR A 140 -18.80 11.65 9.99
N GLY A 141 -18.19 12.71 9.47
CA GLY A 141 -18.66 14.07 9.72
C GLY A 141 -18.17 15.05 8.66
N GLU A 142 -18.95 16.10 8.46
CA GLU A 142 -18.69 17.19 7.53
C GLU A 142 -18.49 18.47 8.34
N VAL A 143 -17.41 19.20 8.06
CA VAL A 143 -17.13 20.49 8.66
C VAL A 143 -18.07 21.52 8.02
N SER A 144 -18.79 22.30 8.83
CA SER A 144 -19.74 23.30 8.33
C SER A 144 -19.14 24.70 8.17
N ASP A 145 -17.97 24.94 8.77
CA ASP A 145 -17.32 26.25 8.95
C ASP A 145 -15.93 26.35 8.27
N PHE A 146 -15.68 25.56 7.23
CA PHE A 146 -14.49 25.71 6.37
C PHE A 146 -14.66 26.82 5.32
N GLU A 147 -13.55 27.36 4.82
CA GLU A 147 -13.57 28.46 3.87
C GLU A 147 -13.89 27.98 2.45
N LEU A 148 -15.14 28.18 2.01
CA LEU A 148 -15.60 27.80 0.66
C LEU A 148 -14.78 28.48 -0.44
N SER A 149 -14.21 29.67 -0.21
CA SER A 149 -13.38 30.35 -1.22
C SER A 149 -12.02 29.66 -1.45
N ALA A 150 -11.50 28.94 -0.45
CA ALA A 150 -10.26 28.16 -0.53
C ALA A 150 -10.40 26.86 -1.33
N CYS A 151 -11.63 26.42 -1.64
CA CYS A 151 -11.83 25.19 -2.42
C CYS A 151 -11.30 25.32 -3.85
N SER A 152 -10.44 24.36 -4.23
CA SER A 152 -9.98 24.18 -5.60
C SER A 152 -11.14 23.92 -6.59
N GLN A 153 -10.88 24.11 -7.89
CA GLN A 153 -11.89 23.83 -8.93
C GLN A 153 -12.33 22.37 -8.91
N PHE A 154 -11.40 21.44 -8.62
CA PHE A 154 -11.70 20.02 -8.50
C PHE A 154 -12.66 19.75 -7.34
N VAL A 155 -12.35 20.27 -6.14
CA VAL A 155 -13.18 20.11 -4.93
C VAL A 155 -14.61 20.64 -5.16
N ARG A 156 -14.75 21.80 -5.81
CA ARG A 156 -16.06 22.35 -6.17
C ARG A 156 -16.88 21.46 -7.10
N ALA A 157 -16.22 20.72 -7.98
CA ALA A 157 -16.87 19.88 -8.99
C ALA A 157 -17.15 18.45 -8.50
N ALA A 158 -16.24 17.89 -7.69
CA ALA A 158 -16.27 16.49 -7.31
C ALA A 158 -16.65 16.25 -5.84
N VAL A 159 -16.25 17.12 -4.91
CA VAL A 159 -16.42 16.89 -3.46
C VAL A 159 -17.67 17.60 -2.92
N LEU A 160 -17.76 18.92 -3.10
CA LEU A 160 -18.85 19.73 -2.53
C LEU A 160 -20.26 19.25 -2.91
N PRO A 161 -20.54 18.80 -4.16
CA PRO A 161 -21.85 18.30 -4.53
C PRO A 161 -22.26 17.01 -3.79
N GLN A 162 -21.30 16.33 -3.16
CA GLN A 162 -21.55 15.08 -2.43
C GLN A 162 -21.84 15.31 -0.95
N LEU A 163 -21.66 16.52 -0.40
CA LEU A 163 -21.95 16.83 1.00
C LEU A 163 -23.46 16.81 1.29
N GLY A 164 -23.82 16.58 2.55
CA GLY A 164 -25.21 16.58 3.02
C GLY A 164 -25.99 15.30 2.68
N GLN A 165 -25.33 14.28 2.12
CA GLN A 165 -25.95 12.96 1.87
C GLN A 165 -26.35 12.23 3.16
N PHE A 166 -25.69 12.55 4.28
CA PHE A 166 -25.94 11.95 5.59
C PHE A 166 -26.51 13.00 6.56
N PRO A 167 -27.85 13.10 6.73
CA PRO A 167 -28.47 14.12 7.55
C PRO A 167 -27.95 14.13 8.99
N GLY A 168 -27.68 15.33 9.52
CA GLY A 168 -27.20 15.51 10.89
C GLY A 168 -25.70 15.23 11.09
N ARG A 169 -24.92 15.06 10.02
CA ARG A 169 -23.46 14.89 10.09
C ARG A 169 -22.66 16.15 9.71
N SER A 170 -23.31 17.25 9.38
CA SER A 170 -22.67 18.55 9.19
C SER A 170 -22.65 19.34 10.50
N MET A 171 -21.45 19.78 10.92
CA MET A 171 -21.23 20.45 12.21
C MET A 171 -19.95 21.31 12.20
N PRO A 172 -19.81 22.28 13.12
CA PRO A 172 -18.57 23.04 13.25
C PRO A 172 -17.36 22.16 13.58
N ALA A 173 -16.17 22.53 13.12
CA ALA A 173 -14.94 21.76 13.34
C ALA A 173 -14.69 21.42 14.82
N ALA A 174 -14.95 22.35 15.72
CA ALA A 174 -14.82 22.12 17.16
C ALA A 174 -15.74 21.00 17.68
N GLN A 175 -16.98 20.92 17.17
CA GLN A 175 -17.90 19.84 17.52
C GLN A 175 -17.44 18.52 16.90
N LEU A 176 -16.99 18.53 15.64
CA LEU A 176 -16.48 17.34 14.97
C LEU A 176 -15.29 16.73 15.71
N ARG A 177 -14.37 17.57 16.20
CA ARG A 177 -13.26 17.16 17.07
C ARG A 177 -13.76 16.45 18.31
N ASP A 178 -14.69 17.06 19.05
CA ASP A 178 -15.17 16.50 20.30
C ASP A 178 -15.90 15.15 20.08
N GLU A 179 -16.68 15.03 19.00
CA GLU A 179 -17.32 13.78 18.59
C GLU A 179 -16.29 12.71 18.18
N LEU A 180 -15.24 13.09 17.43
CA LEU A 180 -14.18 12.18 17.01
C LEU A 180 -13.40 11.65 18.23
N ILE A 181 -13.05 12.51 19.19
CA ILE A 181 -12.39 12.11 20.44
C ILE A 181 -13.27 11.11 21.20
N ALA A 182 -14.56 11.43 21.36
CA ALA A 182 -15.49 10.55 22.06
C ALA A 182 -15.59 9.18 21.38
N TRP A 183 -15.67 9.16 20.04
CA TRP A 183 -15.71 7.92 19.26
C TRP A 183 -14.41 7.10 19.41
N LEU A 184 -13.25 7.72 19.24
CA LEU A 184 -11.94 7.05 19.38
C LEU A 184 -11.70 6.47 20.77
N LEU A 185 -12.22 7.12 21.82
CA LEU A 185 -12.17 6.62 23.19
C LEU A 185 -13.17 5.47 23.44
N ALA A 186 -14.34 5.50 22.80
CA ALA A 186 -15.37 4.48 22.92
C ALA A 186 -15.01 3.16 22.20
N VAL A 187 -14.16 3.21 21.18
CA VAL A 187 -13.65 2.01 20.49
C VAL A 187 -12.95 1.07 21.48
N PRO A 188 -13.32 -0.22 21.55
CA PRO A 188 -12.70 -1.18 22.47
C PRO A 188 -11.18 -1.25 22.34
N ALA A 189 -10.48 -1.32 23.47
CA ALA A 189 -9.01 -1.41 23.51
C ALA A 189 -8.48 -2.79 23.05
N LYS A 190 -9.34 -3.81 23.00
CA LYS A 190 -9.05 -5.16 22.50
C LYS A 190 -10.16 -5.62 21.55
N PRO A 191 -9.80 -6.26 20.41
CA PRO A 191 -8.45 -6.49 19.90
C PRO A 191 -7.70 -5.19 19.59
N LYS A 192 -6.38 -5.25 19.36
CA LYS A 192 -5.56 -4.04 19.24
C LYS A 192 -6.07 -3.17 18.08
N ARG A 193 -6.49 -1.95 18.40
CA ARG A 193 -6.98 -0.97 17.42
C ARG A 193 -5.84 -0.35 16.61
N VAL A 194 -5.99 -0.34 15.29
CA VAL A 194 -5.02 0.20 14.34
C VAL A 194 -5.73 1.19 13.44
N LEU A 195 -5.35 2.46 13.52
CA LEU A 195 -5.79 3.50 12.60
C LEU A 195 -4.93 3.41 11.34
N CYS A 196 -5.57 3.29 10.18
CA CYS A 196 -4.97 3.04 8.89
C CYS A 196 -5.30 4.19 7.95
N PHE A 197 -4.31 4.70 7.24
CA PHE A 197 -4.46 5.78 6.25
C PHE A 197 -3.60 5.43 5.03
N ASP A 198 -4.06 5.76 3.84
CA ASP A 198 -3.36 5.50 2.57
C ASP A 198 -2.65 6.72 1.98
N TYR A 199 -3.02 7.92 2.44
CA TYR A 199 -2.32 9.16 2.20
C TYR A 199 -1.96 9.87 3.51
N GLN A 200 -0.72 10.37 3.60
CA GLN A 200 -0.20 11.00 4.81
C GLN A 200 -0.97 12.28 5.18
N GLY A 201 -1.43 13.05 4.18
CA GLY A 201 -2.15 14.30 4.43
C GLY A 201 -3.47 14.10 5.16
N ASP A 202 -4.16 12.97 4.95
CA ASP A 202 -5.39 12.65 5.71
C ASP A 202 -5.09 12.47 7.20
N PHE A 203 -3.99 11.78 7.51
CA PHE A 203 -3.57 11.57 8.89
C PHE A 203 -3.16 12.89 9.55
N ASP A 204 -2.45 13.76 8.83
CA ASP A 204 -2.07 15.08 9.32
C ASP A 204 -3.32 15.94 9.61
N LEU A 205 -4.32 15.94 8.73
CA LEU A 205 -5.60 16.62 8.94
C LEU A 205 -6.39 16.09 10.16
N VAL A 206 -6.32 14.78 10.43
CA VAL A 206 -6.89 14.22 11.66
C VAL A 206 -6.17 14.74 12.90
N LEU A 207 -4.84 14.80 12.88
CA LEU A 207 -4.06 15.33 14.00
C LEU A 207 -4.34 16.82 14.23
N ASP A 208 -4.42 17.60 13.15
CA ASP A 208 -4.74 19.03 13.20
C ASP A 208 -6.14 19.26 13.80
N LEU A 209 -7.14 18.47 13.39
CA LEU A 209 -8.49 18.55 13.97
C LEU A 209 -8.47 18.25 15.48
N LEU A 210 -7.68 17.26 15.91
CA LEU A 210 -7.57 16.88 17.31
C LEU A 210 -6.81 17.90 18.16
N ASP A 211 -6.09 18.84 17.54
CA ASP A 211 -5.15 19.77 18.20
C ASP A 211 -4.16 19.03 19.11
N ALA A 212 -3.87 17.76 18.79
CA ALA A 212 -3.21 16.81 19.67
C ALA A 212 -2.83 15.50 18.94
N GLU A 213 -2.25 14.57 19.70
CA GLU A 213 -2.02 13.19 19.25
C GLU A 213 -3.31 12.35 19.30
N ILE A 214 -3.33 11.26 18.52
CA ILE A 214 -4.36 10.22 18.64
C ILE A 214 -4.42 9.69 20.08
N PRO A 215 -5.62 9.43 20.66
CA PRO A 215 -5.72 8.90 22.02
C PRO A 215 -4.84 7.67 22.29
N PRO A 216 -4.34 7.49 23.53
CA PRO A 216 -3.42 6.40 23.86
C PRO A 216 -3.97 5.01 23.51
N GLY A 217 -3.07 4.10 23.12
CA GLY A 217 -3.43 2.71 22.81
C GLY A 217 -3.88 2.46 21.37
N TRP A 218 -4.00 3.50 20.56
CA TRP A 218 -4.08 3.37 19.10
C TRP A 218 -2.69 3.14 18.51
N LYS A 219 -2.59 2.23 17.53
CA LYS A 219 -1.45 2.20 16.61
C LYS A 219 -1.86 2.89 15.33
N CYS A 220 -0.96 3.63 14.69
CA CYS A 220 -1.19 4.20 13.37
C CYS A 220 -0.31 3.47 12.32
N GLU A 221 -0.85 3.19 11.14
CA GLU A 221 -0.16 2.51 10.05
C GLU A 221 -0.52 3.13 8.70
N HIS A 222 0.50 3.53 7.92
CA HIS A 222 0.30 3.89 6.52
C HIS A 222 0.11 2.61 5.68
N VAL A 223 -1.03 2.49 4.99
CA VAL A 223 -1.46 1.26 4.30
C VAL A 223 -1.59 1.39 2.79
N GLY A 224 -1.28 2.53 2.18
CA GLY A 224 -1.44 2.71 0.72
C GLY A 224 -0.80 1.61 -0.15
N GLY A 225 0.38 1.11 0.23
CA GLY A 225 1.03 -0.01 -0.47
C GLY A 225 0.44 -1.41 -0.22
N GLN A 226 -0.61 -1.52 0.61
CA GLN A 226 -1.31 -2.76 0.98
C GLN A 226 -2.74 -2.80 0.44
N LEU A 227 -3.22 -1.73 -0.22
CA LEU A 227 -4.52 -1.70 -0.86
C LEU A 227 -4.47 -2.41 -2.22
N ASP A 228 -5.43 -3.29 -2.46
CA ASP A 228 -5.61 -3.90 -3.77
C ASP A 228 -6.40 -2.97 -4.70
N MET A 229 -5.72 -2.42 -5.71
CA MET A 229 -6.30 -1.45 -6.64
C MET A 229 -7.46 -2.03 -7.47
N GLU A 230 -7.46 -3.33 -7.79
CA GLU A 230 -8.55 -3.95 -8.52
C GLU A 230 -9.81 -4.04 -7.67
N ARG A 231 -9.65 -4.32 -6.36
CA ARG A 231 -10.75 -4.28 -5.38
C ARG A 231 -11.28 -2.87 -5.17
N LEU A 232 -10.41 -1.86 -5.09
CA LEU A 232 -10.83 -0.45 -5.02
C LEU A 232 -11.72 -0.09 -6.22
N GLU A 233 -11.24 -0.34 -7.44
CA GLU A 233 -12.00 -0.05 -8.67
C GLU A 233 -13.31 -0.84 -8.74
N THR A 234 -13.33 -2.07 -8.24
CA THR A 234 -14.56 -2.87 -8.15
C THR A 234 -15.57 -2.23 -7.19
N TYR A 235 -15.12 -1.79 -6.01
CA TYR A 235 -15.97 -1.13 -5.02
C TYR A 235 -16.65 0.11 -5.62
N PHE A 236 -15.86 1.01 -6.23
CA PHE A 236 -16.41 2.26 -6.80
C PHE A 236 -17.31 2.02 -8.00
N ARG A 237 -17.06 0.98 -8.81
CA ARG A 237 -17.97 0.62 -9.91
C ARG A 237 -19.34 0.19 -9.40
N GLU A 238 -19.39 -0.50 -8.27
CA GLU A 238 -20.63 -1.01 -7.67
C GLU A 238 -21.36 0.04 -6.83
N HIS A 239 -20.63 0.88 -6.09
CA HIS A 239 -21.21 1.76 -5.06
C HIS A 239 -21.12 3.25 -5.40
N GLY A 240 -20.27 3.65 -6.34
CA GLY A 240 -19.99 5.06 -6.63
C GLY A 240 -19.31 5.78 -5.46
N GLY A 241 -19.51 7.09 -5.38
CA GLY A 241 -19.11 7.90 -4.22
C GLY A 241 -17.62 8.20 -4.10
N ARG A 242 -16.82 8.04 -5.16
CA ARG A 242 -15.41 8.46 -5.13
C ARG A 242 -15.32 9.97 -4.83
N HIS A 243 -14.35 10.38 -4.03
CA HIS A 243 -14.21 11.76 -3.52
C HIS A 243 -15.27 12.15 -2.49
N HIS A 244 -15.65 11.17 -1.67
CA HIS A 244 -16.48 11.34 -0.50
C HIS A 244 -15.91 10.47 0.61
N ALA A 245 -15.42 11.11 1.68
CA ALA A 245 -14.64 10.44 2.72
C ALA A 245 -15.20 9.11 3.22
N LEU A 246 -16.52 9.00 3.47
CA LEU A 246 -17.10 7.73 3.92
C LEU A 246 -17.02 6.61 2.88
N HIS A 247 -17.24 6.92 1.61
CA HIS A 247 -17.18 5.94 0.53
C HIS A 247 -15.74 5.53 0.26
N ASP A 248 -14.80 6.47 0.29
CA ASP A 248 -13.37 6.18 0.12
C ASP A 248 -12.82 5.36 1.31
N ALA A 249 -13.19 5.69 2.56
CA ALA A 249 -12.85 4.88 3.73
C ALA A 249 -13.43 3.45 3.67
N ARG A 250 -14.67 3.29 3.19
CA ARG A 250 -15.27 1.96 2.95
C ARG A 250 -14.54 1.21 1.84
N ALA A 251 -14.16 1.90 0.76
CA ALA A 251 -13.39 1.32 -0.34
C ALA A 251 -12.03 0.82 0.15
N ASN A 252 -11.34 1.63 0.97
CA ASN A 252 -10.08 1.28 1.62
C ASN A 252 -10.25 0.05 2.52
N ALA A 253 -11.30 0.01 3.35
CA ALA A 253 -11.63 -1.16 4.17
C ALA A 253 -11.94 -2.41 3.35
N PHE A 254 -12.57 -2.26 2.18
CA PHE A 254 -12.88 -3.37 1.28
C PHE A 254 -11.63 -3.88 0.54
N ALA A 255 -10.75 -2.97 0.12
CA ALA A 255 -9.59 -3.25 -0.69
C ALA A 255 -8.36 -3.67 0.10
N PHE A 256 -8.29 -3.31 1.39
CA PHE A 256 -7.21 -3.69 2.27
C PHE A 256 -7.15 -5.21 2.44
N ARG A 257 -5.92 -5.72 2.33
CA ARG A 257 -5.55 -7.12 2.39
C ARG A 257 -4.65 -7.32 3.61
#